data_AF-A0A968X9W2-F1
#
_entry.id   AF-A0A968X9W2-F1
#
_cell.length_a   1.000
_cell.length_b   1.000
_cell.length_c   1.000
_cell.angle_alpha   90.00
_cell.angle_beta   90.00
_cell.angle_gamma   90.00
#
_symmetry.space_group_name_H-M   'P 1'
#
loop_
_entity.id
_entity.type
_entity.pdbx_description
1 polymer ?
#
loop_
_entity_poly.entity_id
_entity_poly.type
_entity_poly.pdbx_seq_one_letter_code
_entity_poly.pdbx_strand_id
1 'polypeptide(L)'
;MGLRNGEMLLERIDRAPQVKVVLNGHIHHAFAELRQGVHFLGTPSTCVQLKPMQEKAEVDSMPAGFRLLWLESGGEVETEVRRVGKDYPSG
;
A
#
# COMPACT_ATOMS: atom_id res chain seq x y z
N MET A 1 -6.01 -13.47 4.27
CA MET A 1 -7.20 -12.99 5.02
C MET A 1 -7.64 -11.68 4.36
N GLY A 2 -8.92 -11.35 4.32
CA GLY A 2 -9.41 -10.12 3.67
C GLY A 2 -10.59 -9.51 4.44
N LEU A 3 -10.94 -8.26 4.13
CA LEU A 3 -12.11 -7.62 4.72
C LEU A 3 -13.38 -8.42 4.37
N ARG A 4 -14.16 -8.80 5.38
CA ARG A 4 -15.41 -9.57 5.19
C ARG A 4 -16.48 -8.80 4.41
N ASN A 5 -16.40 -7.48 4.44
CA ASN A 5 -17.32 -6.54 3.81
C ASN A 5 -16.59 -5.63 2.80
N GLY A 6 -15.60 -6.19 2.07
CA GLY A 6 -14.80 -5.43 1.10
C GLY A 6 -15.64 -4.74 0.03
N GLU A 7 -16.67 -5.41 -0.49
CA GLU A 7 -17.59 -4.82 -1.47
C GLU A 7 -18.33 -3.61 -0.93
N MET A 8 -18.83 -3.67 0.31
CA MET A 8 -19.51 -2.53 0.94
C MET A 8 -18.56 -1.33 1.15
N LEU A 9 -17.27 -1.58 1.42
CA LEU A 9 -16.27 -0.53 1.49
C LEU A 9 -16.05 0.11 0.12
N LEU A 10 -15.91 -0.70 -0.93
CA LEU A 10 -15.75 -0.23 -2.31
C LEU A 10 -16.96 0.61 -2.76
N GLU A 11 -18.19 0.16 -2.49
CA GLU A 11 -19.40 0.92 -2.81
C GLU A 11 -19.44 2.30 -2.13
N ARG A 12 -18.95 2.39 -0.88
CA ARG A 12 -18.87 3.66 -0.16
C ARG A 12 -17.80 4.58 -0.75
N ILE A 13 -16.66 4.04 -1.13
CA ILE A 13 -15.58 4.78 -1.80
C ILE A 13 -16.06 5.32 -3.15
N ASP A 14 -16.75 4.49 -3.93
CA ASP A 14 -17.24 4.84 -5.28
C ASP A 14 -18.24 6.02 -5.24
N ARG A 15 -18.91 6.23 -4.11
CA ARG A 15 -19.85 7.36 -3.89
C ARG A 15 -19.22 8.57 -3.20
N ALA A 16 -17.93 8.51 -2.85
CA ALA A 16 -17.24 9.53 -2.07
C ALA A 16 -16.13 10.19 -2.91
N PRO A 17 -16.45 11.22 -3.73
CA PRO A 17 -15.50 11.83 -4.67
C PRO A 17 -14.30 12.52 -4.00
N GLN A 18 -14.38 12.78 -2.68
CA GLN A 18 -13.29 13.31 -1.88
C GLN A 18 -12.21 12.26 -1.52
N VAL A 19 -12.52 10.96 -1.64
CA VAL A 19 -11.54 9.90 -1.39
C VAL A 19 -10.61 9.81 -2.60
N LYS A 20 -9.32 10.09 -2.40
CA LYS A 20 -8.30 10.03 -3.45
C LYS A 20 -7.39 8.81 -3.35
N VAL A 21 -7.20 8.30 -2.13
CA VAL A 21 -6.27 7.20 -1.85
C VAL A 21 -6.84 6.28 -0.78
N VAL A 22 -6.65 4.97 -0.96
CA VAL A 22 -6.88 3.92 0.03
C VAL A 22 -5.57 3.20 0.27
N LEU A 23 -5.08 3.20 1.52
CA LEU A 23 -3.87 2.50 1.91
C LEU A 23 -4.18 1.22 2.68
N ASN A 24 -3.46 0.15 2.36
CA ASN A 24 -3.52 -1.10 3.10
C ASN A 24 -2.12 -1.64 3.42
N GLY A 25 -2.05 -2.37 4.53
CA GLY A 25 -0.94 -3.27 4.87
C GLY A 25 -1.34 -4.72 4.60
N HIS A 26 -1.04 -5.63 5.54
CA HIS A 26 -1.36 -7.06 5.51
C HIS A 26 -0.64 -7.89 4.42
N ILE A 27 -0.48 -7.36 3.21
CA ILE A 27 0.12 -8.07 2.08
C ILE A 27 1.66 -8.07 2.10
N HIS A 28 2.29 -7.22 2.91
CA HIS A 28 3.75 -7.16 3.11
C HIS A 28 4.56 -6.93 1.80
N HIS A 29 3.96 -6.25 0.84
CA HIS A 29 4.66 -5.78 -0.36
C HIS A 29 4.05 -4.46 -0.85
N ALA A 30 4.81 -3.77 -1.69
CA ALA A 30 4.33 -2.56 -2.35
C ALA A 30 3.35 -2.95 -3.46
N PHE A 31 2.21 -2.28 -3.50
CA PHE A 31 1.20 -2.40 -4.55
C PHE A 31 0.66 -1.01 -4.87
N ALA A 32 0.23 -0.81 -6.11
CA ALA A 32 -0.42 0.41 -6.55
C ALA A 32 -1.38 0.09 -7.70
N GLU A 33 -2.64 0.49 -7.56
CA GLU A 33 -3.66 0.38 -8.61
C GLU A 33 -4.53 1.63 -8.59
N LEU A 34 -4.96 2.08 -9.78
CA LEU A 34 -5.93 3.16 -9.92
C LEU A 34 -7.29 2.55 -10.25
N ARG A 35 -8.26 2.63 -9.33
CA ARG A 35 -9.63 2.13 -9.51
C ARG A 35 -10.60 3.29 -9.38
N GLN A 36 -11.32 3.60 -10.46
CA GLN A 36 -12.35 4.65 -10.50
C GLN A 36 -11.86 6.01 -9.96
N GLY A 37 -10.62 6.40 -10.30
CA GLY A 37 -10.03 7.67 -9.86
C GLY A 37 -9.48 7.67 -8.43
N VAL A 38 -9.46 6.51 -7.75
CA VAL A 38 -8.90 6.34 -6.40
C VAL A 38 -7.67 5.45 -6.46
N HIS A 39 -6.56 5.90 -5.86
CA HIS A 39 -5.34 5.11 -5.75
C HIS A 39 -5.45 4.09 -4.60
N PHE A 40 -5.40 2.80 -4.91
CA PHE A 40 -5.28 1.74 -3.92
C PHE A 40 -3.80 1.37 -3.78
N LEU A 41 -3.23 1.59 -2.59
CA LEU A 41 -1.81 1.42 -2.33
C LEU A 41 -1.57 0.37 -1.26
N GLY A 42 -0.70 -0.58 -1.56
CA GLY A 42 -0.13 -1.51 -0.58
C GLY A 42 1.18 -0.98 -0.02
N THR A 43 1.41 -1.20 1.27
CA THR A 43 2.61 -0.77 1.99
C THR A 43 3.48 -1.98 2.34
N PRO A 44 4.80 -1.94 2.05
CA PRO A 44 5.72 -2.97 2.54
C PRO A 44 5.72 -3.03 4.07
N SER A 45 6.12 -4.17 4.61
CA SER A 45 6.32 -4.29 6.06
C SER A 45 7.68 -3.69 6.48
N THR A 46 7.78 -3.20 7.71
CA THR A 46 9.07 -2.82 8.32
C THR A 46 9.90 -4.04 8.74
N CYS A 47 9.43 -5.27 8.50
CA CYS A 47 10.14 -6.53 8.76
C CYS A 47 10.17 -7.44 7.50
N VAL A 48 9.68 -8.68 7.62
CA VAL A 48 9.63 -9.66 6.53
C VAL A 48 8.65 -9.23 5.45
N GLN A 49 9.06 -9.40 4.20
CA GLN A 49 8.20 -9.21 3.04
C GLN A 49 7.56 -10.55 2.65
N LEU A 50 6.41 -10.49 1.98
CA LEU A 50 5.76 -11.68 1.41
C LEU A 50 5.66 -11.56 -0.10
N LYS A 51 5.90 -12.67 -0.81
CA LYS A 51 5.79 -12.71 -2.27
C LYS A 51 4.35 -12.46 -2.71
N PRO A 52 4.12 -11.62 -3.73
CA PRO A 52 2.78 -11.43 -4.29
C PRO A 52 2.30 -12.69 -5.03
N MET A 53 0.98 -12.81 -5.16
CA MET A 53 0.30 -13.85 -5.97
C MET A 53 0.65 -15.30 -5.59
N GLN A 54 0.90 -15.55 -4.31
CA GLN A 54 1.13 -16.91 -3.79
C GLN A 54 -0.12 -17.45 -3.10
N GLU A 55 -0.43 -18.73 -3.31
CA GLU A 55 -1.52 -19.41 -2.59
C GLU A 55 -1.25 -19.54 -1.09
N LYS A 56 0.03 -19.65 -0.72
CA LYS A 56 0.51 -19.69 0.67
C LYS A 56 1.46 -18.53 0.90
N ALA A 57 1.48 -18.00 2.11
CA ALA A 57 2.41 -16.94 2.48
C ALA A 57 3.85 -17.45 2.36
N GLU A 58 4.60 -16.86 1.42
CA GLU A 58 6.02 -17.13 1.23
C GLU A 58 6.84 -15.88 1.52
N VAL A 59 7.91 -16.03 2.28
CA VAL A 59 8.84 -14.94 2.57
C VAL A 59 9.56 -14.53 1.29
N ASP A 60 9.61 -13.23 1.04
CA ASP A 60 10.36 -12.60 -0.04
C ASP A 60 11.74 -12.13 0.45
N SER A 61 12.73 -12.11 -0.43
CA SER A 61 14.09 -11.60 -0.15
C SER A 61 14.17 -10.07 -0.19
N MET A 62 13.11 -9.40 -0.62
CA MET A 62 13.03 -7.94 -0.59
C MET A 62 13.28 -7.38 0.82
N PRO A 63 14.04 -6.28 0.97
CA PRO A 63 14.25 -5.66 2.26
C PRO A 63 12.94 -5.14 2.87
N ALA A 64 12.96 -4.99 4.20
CA ALA A 64 11.99 -4.18 4.93
C ALA A 64 11.82 -2.80 4.27
N GLY A 65 10.65 -2.20 4.44
CA GLY A 65 10.38 -0.88 3.89
C GLY A 65 9.17 -0.21 4.50
N PHE A 66 8.96 1.03 4.08
CA PHE A 66 7.82 1.86 4.43
C PHE A 66 7.39 2.68 3.22
N ARG A 67 6.24 3.36 3.33
CA ARG A 67 5.72 4.26 2.30
C ARG A 67 5.64 5.67 2.86
N LEU A 68 6.24 6.62 2.16
CA LEU A 68 6.05 8.05 2.38
C LEU A 68 4.85 8.53 1.56
N LEU A 69 4.15 9.53 2.11
CA LEU A 69 3.02 10.21 1.49
C LEU A 69 3.22 11.70 1.68
N TRP A 70 3.09 12.45 0.59
CA TRP A 70 2.95 13.90 0.60
C TRP A 70 1.54 14.22 0.14
N LEU A 71 0.79 14.91 0.99
CA LEU A 71 -0.61 15.27 0.75
C LEU A 71 -0.66 16.76 0.47
N GLU A 72 -0.89 17.11 -0.80
CA GLU A 72 -0.89 18.49 -1.24
C GLU A 72 -2.27 19.14 -1.01
N SER A 73 -2.29 20.46 -0.88
CA SER A 73 -3.54 21.21 -0.62
C SER A 73 -4.57 21.12 -1.74
N GLY A 74 -4.16 20.78 -2.97
CA GLY A 74 -5.05 20.55 -4.12
C GLY A 74 -5.68 19.16 -4.15
N GLY A 75 -5.28 18.26 -3.23
CA GLY A 75 -5.76 16.88 -3.17
C GLY A 75 -4.89 15.89 -3.96
N GLU A 76 -3.80 16.37 -4.57
CA GLU A 76 -2.75 15.52 -5.12
C GLU A 76 -2.04 14.76 -4.00
N VAL A 77 -1.67 13.52 -4.30
CA VAL A 77 -0.93 12.67 -3.38
C VAL A 77 0.30 12.12 -4.08
N GLU A 78 1.46 12.52 -3.60
CA GLU A 78 2.71 11.89 -3.99
C GLU A 78 3.07 10.79 -3.01
N THR A 79 3.69 9.71 -3.51
CA THR A 79 4.05 8.58 -2.67
C THR A 79 5.33 7.91 -3.12
N GLU A 80 6.12 7.47 -2.15
CA GLU A 80 7.36 6.78 -2.40
C GLU A 80 7.49 5.57 -1.46
N VAL A 81 7.94 4.43 -2.00
CA VAL A 81 8.32 3.28 -1.20
C VAL A 81 9.82 3.34 -0.89
N ARG A 82 10.16 3.43 0.39
CA ARG A 82 11.55 3.40 0.88
C ARG A 82 11.86 2.03 1.45
N ARG A 83 13.01 1.46 1.10
CA ARG A 83 13.50 0.18 1.61
C ARG A 83 14.65 0.42 2.56
N VAL A 84 14.62 -0.21 3.73
CA VAL A 84 15.59 -0.08 4.83
C VAL A 84 16.54 -1.27 4.90
N GLY A 85 17.14 -1.61 3.76
CA GLY A 85 18.16 -2.66 3.66
C GLY A 85 19.52 -2.22 4.22
N LYS A 86 20.54 -3.06 4.04
CA LYS A 86 21.93 -2.80 4.52
C LYS A 86 22.51 -1.46 4.05
N ASP A 87 22.03 -0.94 2.92
CA ASP A 87 22.56 0.28 2.30
C ASP A 87 21.75 1.54 2.65
N TYR A 88 20.75 1.43 3.54
CA TYR A 88 20.02 2.61 4.00
C TYR A 88 20.85 3.33 5.07
N PRO A 89 21.29 4.59 4.83
CA PRO A 89 22.14 5.29 5.77
C PRO A 89 21.42 5.44 7.11
N SER A 90 22.07 5.01 8.19
CA SER A 90 21.72 5.46 9.53
C SER A 90 21.97 6.96 9.55
N GLY A 91 20.89 7.75 9.56
CA GLY A 91 20.96 9.21 9.59
C GLY A 91 21.79 9.77 10.73
#